data_AF-A0A8S3JCJ8-F1
#
_entry.id   AF-A0A8S3JCJ8-F1
#
_cell.length_a   1.000
_cell.length_b   1.000
_cell.length_c   1.000
_cell.angle_alpha   90.00
_cell.angle_beta   90.00
_cell.angle_gamma   90.00
#
_symmetry.space_group_name_H-M   'P 1'
#
loop_
_entity.id
_entity.type
_entity.pdbx_description
1 polymer ?
#
loop_
_entity_poly.entity_id
_entity_poly.type
_entity_poly.pdbx_seq_one_letter_code
_entity_poly.pdbx_strand_id
1 'polypeptide(L)'
;MSAPNTKQIKLDEAEMQKAFEVIGDVQNEIDRLNEQASEEILQVEQKYNKLRQPNYKKRSDLISKIPSFWISVFLNHPQLSSYLDQNDENILQYLKRVDVEEHDDIKSGYRIKF
;
A
#
# COMPACT_ATOMS: atom_id res chain seq x y z
N MET A 1 4.72 -57.43 4.64
CA MET A 1 5.80 -56.47 4.27
C MET A 1 5.72 -55.33 5.25
N SER A 2 6.68 -55.23 6.17
CA SER A 2 6.68 -54.25 7.26
C SER A 2 7.10 -52.88 6.74
N ALA A 3 6.32 -51.84 7.05
CA ALA A 3 6.63 -50.45 6.72
C ALA A 3 7.97 -50.03 7.35
N PRO A 4 8.79 -49.21 6.68
CA PRO A 4 10.02 -48.70 7.26
C PRO A 4 9.67 -47.80 8.44
N ASN A 5 10.13 -48.22 9.61
CA ASN A 5 10.02 -47.52 10.87
C ASN A 5 10.80 -46.20 10.76
N THR A 6 10.11 -45.09 10.55
CA THR A 6 10.69 -43.75 10.67
C THR A 6 11.12 -43.59 12.13
N LYS A 7 12.39 -43.85 12.43
CA LYS A 7 12.96 -43.55 13.75
C LYS A 7 12.78 -42.05 13.98
N GLN A 8 11.78 -41.68 14.78
CA GLN A 8 11.77 -40.37 15.43
C GLN A 8 13.03 -40.33 16.28
N ILE A 9 14.02 -39.57 15.83
CA ILE A 9 15.16 -39.19 16.64
C ILE A 9 14.56 -38.35 17.78
N LYS A 10 14.45 -38.94 18.97
CA LYS A 10 14.12 -38.19 20.18
C LYS A 10 15.36 -37.41 20.56
N LEU A 11 15.40 -36.14 20.19
CA LEU A 11 16.35 -35.19 20.77
C LEU A 11 16.12 -35.17 22.28
N ASP A 12 17.20 -35.10 23.06
CA ASP A 12 17.04 -34.87 24.49
C ASP A 12 16.56 -33.43 24.75
N GLU A 13 16.07 -33.18 25.96
CA GLU A 13 15.48 -31.88 26.32
C GLU A 13 16.48 -30.72 26.18
N ALA A 14 17.78 -30.96 26.41
CA ALA A 14 18.83 -29.96 26.30
C ALA A 14 19.16 -29.65 24.83
N GLU A 15 19.20 -30.66 23.97
CA GLU A 15 19.36 -30.53 22.53
C GLU A 15 18.16 -29.81 21.89
N MET A 16 16.94 -30.12 22.34
CA MET A 16 15.74 -29.39 21.91
C MET A 16 15.79 -27.92 22.31
N GLN A 17 16.17 -27.63 23.56
CA GLN A 17 16.29 -26.25 24.05
C GLN A 17 17.31 -25.45 23.22
N LYS A 18 18.47 -26.05 22.95
CA LYS A 18 19.50 -25.42 22.11
C LYS A 18 19.03 -25.22 20.67
N ALA A 19 18.27 -26.17 20.12
CA ALA A 19 17.69 -26.03 18.78
C ALA A 19 16.69 -24.87 18.73
N PHE A 20 15.84 -24.69 19.75
CA PHE A 20 14.93 -23.55 19.82
C PHE A 20 15.66 -22.21 19.92
N GLU A 21 16.74 -22.12 20.69
CA GLU A 21 17.57 -20.91 20.77
C GLU A 21 18.15 -20.54 19.40
N VAL A 22 18.75 -21.52 18.70
CA VAL A 22 19.29 -21.30 17.36
C VAL A 22 18.21 -20.92 16.34
N ILE A 23 17.04 -21.54 16.40
CA ILE A 23 15.90 -21.17 15.55
C ILE A 23 15.45 -19.74 15.84
N GLY A 24 15.42 -19.34 17.12
CA GLY A 24 15.11 -17.98 17.54
C GLY A 24 16.09 -16.95 16.96
N ASP A 25 17.39 -17.26 17.00
CA ASP A 25 18.43 -16.41 16.41
C ASP A 25 18.26 -16.25 14.89
N VAL A 26 17.97 -17.35 14.18
CA VAL A 26 17.69 -17.30 12.73
C VAL A 26 16.42 -16.51 12.43
N GLN A 27 15.36 -16.66 13.23
CA GLN A 27 14.14 -15.87 13.05
C GLN A 27 14.39 -14.37 13.26
N ASN A 28 15.23 -14.01 14.23
CA ASN A 28 15.64 -12.61 14.44
C ASN A 28 16.39 -12.05 13.22
N GLU A 29 17.23 -12.85 12.55
CA GLU A 29 17.89 -12.43 11.31
C GLU A 29 16.90 -12.23 10.15
N ILE A 30 15.92 -13.12 10.01
CA ILE A 30 14.84 -12.99 9.02
C ILE A 30 14.04 -11.72 9.28
N ASP A 31 13.68 -11.44 10.53
CA ASP A 31 12.91 -10.25 10.90
C ASP A 31 13.68 -8.96 10.59
N ARG A 32 14.99 -8.93 10.85
CA ARG A 32 15.87 -7.80 10.45
C ARG A 32 15.90 -7.60 8.94
N LEU A 33 15.98 -8.67 8.15
CA LEU A 33 15.94 -8.58 6.68
C LEU A 33 14.59 -8.04 6.18
N ASN A 34 13.49 -8.46 6.80
CA ASN A 34 12.15 -7.95 6.47
C ASN A 34 12.02 -6.46 6.81
N GLU A 35 12.58 -6.02 7.93
CA GLU A 35 12.62 -4.60 8.31
C GLU A 35 13.41 -3.79 7.29
N GLN A 36 14.62 -4.24 6.93
CA GLN A 36 15.45 -3.57 5.91
C GLN A 36 14.73 -3.50 4.55
N ALA A 37 14.12 -4.60 4.10
CA ALA A 37 13.34 -4.60 2.86
C ALA A 37 12.17 -3.59 2.91
N SER A 38 11.49 -3.51 4.05
CA SER A 38 10.40 -2.54 4.24
C SER A 38 10.89 -1.10 4.18
N GLU A 39 12.07 -0.81 4.76
CA GLU A 39 12.70 0.51 4.68
C GLU A 39 13.13 0.88 3.26
N GLU A 40 13.74 -0.06 2.52
CA GLU A 40 14.14 0.17 1.13
C GLU A 40 12.93 0.44 0.23
N ILE A 41 11.84 -0.31 0.39
CA ILE A 41 10.57 -0.06 -0.31
C ILE A 41 10.04 1.34 0.02
N LEU A 42 10.06 1.74 1.30
CA LEU A 42 9.63 3.07 1.73
C LEU A 42 10.46 4.18 1.08
N GLN A 43 11.78 4.03 1.02
CA GLN A 43 12.66 5.00 0.36
C GLN A 43 12.37 5.14 -1.13
N VAL A 44 12.10 4.01 -1.81
CA VAL A 44 11.72 3.99 -3.23
C VAL A 44 10.39 4.73 -3.43
N GLU A 45 9.37 4.45 -2.62
CA GLU A 45 8.08 5.13 -2.75
C GLU A 45 8.18 6.63 -2.47
N GLN A 46 8.89 7.04 -1.41
CA GLN A 46 9.15 8.46 -1.12
C GLN A 46 9.84 9.18 -2.28
N LYS A 47 10.84 8.54 -2.88
CA LYS A 47 11.56 9.09 -4.04
C LYS A 47 10.60 9.30 -5.21
N TYR A 48 9.82 8.27 -5.57
CA TYR A 48 8.95 8.37 -6.73
C TYR A 48 7.71 9.25 -6.47
N ASN A 49 7.22 9.34 -5.24
CA ASN A 49 6.20 10.32 -4.87
C ASN A 49 6.66 11.73 -5.18
N LYS A 50 7.86 12.11 -4.74
CA LYS A 50 8.44 13.43 -5.03
C LYS A 50 8.62 13.67 -6.54
N LEU A 51 9.01 12.65 -7.30
CA LEU A 51 9.14 12.74 -8.76
C LEU A 51 7.78 12.81 -9.49
N ARG A 52 6.73 12.19 -8.94
CA ARG A 52 5.36 12.23 -9.47
C ARG A 52 4.67 13.57 -9.22
N GLN A 53 4.93 14.23 -8.08
CA GLN A 53 4.29 15.49 -7.70
C GLN A 53 4.27 16.59 -8.79
N PRO A 54 5.39 16.97 -9.44
CA PRO A 54 5.35 18.00 -10.49
C PRO A 54 4.49 17.59 -11.69
N ASN A 55 4.45 16.30 -12.01
CA ASN A 55 3.62 15.77 -13.09
C ASN A 55 2.13 15.79 -12.71
N TYR A 56 1.78 15.45 -11.47
CA TYR A 56 0.42 15.58 -10.96
C TYR A 56 -0.06 17.02 -10.97
N LYS A 57 0.78 17.97 -10.54
CA LYS A 57 0.46 19.40 -10.61
C LYS A 57 0.22 19.85 -12.05
N LYS A 58 1.14 19.52 -12.97
CA LYS A 58 0.99 19.83 -14.40
C LYS A 58 -0.28 19.23 -14.99
N ARG A 59 -0.62 17.99 -14.63
CA ARG A 59 -1.86 17.32 -15.06
C ARG A 59 -3.10 18.04 -14.51
N SER A 60 -3.09 18.42 -13.23
CA SER A 60 -4.18 19.18 -12.59
C SER A 60 -4.41 20.54 -13.28
N ASP A 61 -3.33 21.26 -13.62
CA ASP A 61 -3.39 22.53 -14.33
C ASP A 61 -3.94 22.39 -15.77
N LEU A 62 -3.77 21.23 -16.41
CA LEU A 62 -4.35 20.93 -17.73
C LEU A 62 -5.82 20.53 -17.61
N ILE A 63 -6.15 19.69 -16.63
CA ILE A 63 -7.53 19.26 -16.34
C ILE A 63 -8.42 20.45 -16.00
N SER A 64 -7.93 21.44 -15.25
CA SER A 64 -8.71 22.62 -14.86
C SER A 64 -9.20 23.47 -16.04
N LYS A 65 -8.60 23.29 -17.24
CA LYS A 65 -9.01 23.94 -18.48
C LYS A 65 -10.13 23.20 -19.21
N ILE A 66 -10.42 21.96 -18.82
CA ILE A 66 -11.47 21.13 -19.40
C ILE A 66 -12.74 21.30 -18.55
N PRO A 67 -13.80 21.95 -19.07
CA PRO A 67 -15.05 22.11 -18.33
C PRO A 67 -15.64 20.75 -17.95
N SER A 68 -16.21 20.68 -16.74
CA SER A 68 -16.94 19.50 -16.24
C SER A 68 -16.14 18.19 -16.19
N PHE A 69 -14.80 18.24 -16.26
CA PHE A 69 -13.98 17.03 -16.30
C PHE A 69 -14.26 16.08 -15.13
N TRP A 70 -14.19 16.56 -13.89
CA TRP A 70 -14.31 15.69 -12.71
C TRP A 70 -15.70 15.11 -12.54
N ILE A 71 -16.77 15.90 -12.71
CA ILE A 71 -18.14 15.36 -12.67
C ILE A 71 -18.34 14.28 -13.75
N SER A 72 -17.84 14.50 -14.97
CA SER A 72 -17.88 13.47 -16.01
C SER A 72 -17.10 12.22 -15.61
N VAL A 73 -15.92 12.35 -15.01
CA VAL A 73 -15.14 11.20 -14.53
C VAL A 73 -15.92 10.40 -13.47
N PHE A 74 -16.48 11.07 -12.47
CA PHE A 74 -17.22 10.41 -11.39
C PHE A 74 -18.49 9.71 -11.87
N LEU A 75 -19.26 10.34 -12.76
CA LEU A 75 -20.50 9.76 -13.30
C LEU A 75 -20.26 8.60 -14.28
N ASN A 76 -19.12 8.58 -14.94
CA ASN A 76 -18.76 7.49 -15.86
C ASN A 76 -17.98 6.36 -15.20
N HIS A 77 -17.59 6.48 -13.92
CA HIS A 77 -16.87 5.42 -13.23
C HIS A 77 -17.84 4.36 -12.68
N PRO A 78 -17.73 3.07 -13.08
CA PRO A 78 -18.75 2.04 -12.81
C PRO A 78 -19.13 1.86 -11.34
N GLN A 79 -18.17 2.05 -10.44
CA GLN A 79 -18.41 1.92 -9.00
C GLN A 79 -18.72 3.24 -8.32
N LEU A 80 -18.27 4.38 -8.85
CA LEU A 80 -18.44 5.65 -8.13
C LEU A 80 -19.79 6.28 -8.46
N SER A 81 -20.26 6.12 -9.69
CA SER A 81 -21.55 6.64 -10.13
C SER A 81 -22.73 6.06 -9.35
N SER A 82 -22.63 4.81 -8.87
CA SER A 82 -23.67 4.19 -8.05
C SER A 82 -23.85 4.83 -6.67
N TYR A 83 -22.89 5.64 -6.21
CA TYR A 83 -22.97 6.34 -4.93
C TYR A 83 -23.48 7.78 -5.06
N LEU A 84 -23.70 8.27 -6.28
CA LEU A 84 -24.06 9.66 -6.54
C LEU A 84 -25.54 9.77 -6.87
N ASP A 85 -26.22 10.70 -6.22
CA ASP A 85 -27.59 11.07 -6.55
C ASP A 85 -27.67 12.39 -7.34
N GLN A 86 -28.89 12.81 -7.67
CA GLN A 86 -29.12 14.03 -8.44
C GLN A 86 -28.65 15.30 -7.71
N ASN A 87 -28.64 15.31 -6.38
CA ASN A 87 -28.14 16.44 -5.60
C ASN A 87 -26.61 16.48 -5.61
N ASP A 88 -25.96 15.32 -5.50
CA ASP A 88 -24.51 15.22 -5.62
C ASP A 88 -24.04 15.69 -6.99
N GLU A 89 -24.75 15.31 -8.05
CA GLU A 89 -24.49 15.82 -9.41
C GLU A 89 -24.50 17.34 -9.46
N ASN A 90 -25.44 18.00 -8.78
CA ASN A 90 -25.54 19.45 -8.74
C ASN A 90 -24.37 20.11 -7.98
N ILE A 91 -23.85 19.44 -6.95
CA ILE A 91 -22.68 19.91 -6.19
C ILE A 91 -21.39 19.69 -7.00
N LEU A 92 -21.26 18.52 -7.63
CA LEU A 92 -20.07 18.14 -8.39
C LEU A 92 -19.83 19.01 -9.64
N GLN A 93 -20.83 19.76 -10.11
CA GLN A 93 -20.65 20.76 -11.18
C GLN A 93 -19.61 21.83 -10.79
N TYR A 94 -19.49 22.11 -9.49
CA TYR A 94 -18.55 23.07 -8.94
C TYR A 94 -17.16 22.47 -8.67
N LEU A 95 -17.02 21.14 -8.71
CA LEU A 95 -15.74 20.45 -8.48
C LEU A 95 -14.75 20.78 -9.59
N LYS A 96 -13.66 21.47 -9.24
CA LYS A 96 -12.61 21.87 -10.19
C LYS A 96 -11.36 21.03 -10.10
N ARG A 97 -11.11 20.40 -8.95
CA ARG A 97 -9.85 19.72 -8.68
C ARG A 97 -10.08 18.55 -7.73
N VAL A 98 -9.39 17.45 -7.99
CA VAL A 98 -9.24 16.37 -7.04
C VAL A 98 -7.75 16.09 -6.92
N ASP A 99 -7.24 16.12 -5.70
CA ASP A 99 -5.85 15.78 -5.40
C ASP A 99 -5.80 14.58 -4.47
N VAL A 100 -4.87 13.66 -4.75
CA VAL A 100 -4.50 12.58 -3.83
C VAL A 100 -3.08 12.89 -3.36
N GLU A 101 -2.96 13.20 -2.07
CA GLU A 101 -1.69 13.50 -1.43
C GLU A 101 -1.29 12.30 -0.57
N GLU A 102 -0.20 11.65 -0.96
CA GLU A 102 0.43 10.60 -0.16
C GLU A 102 1.28 11.25 0.95
N HIS A 103 1.21 10.69 2.15
CA HIS A 103 2.08 11.12 3.25
C HIS A 103 3.53 10.63 3.04
N ASP A 104 4.49 11.32 3.66
CA ASP A 104 5.91 10.95 3.56
C ASP A 104 6.18 9.58 4.19
N ASP A 105 5.38 9.14 5.16
CA ASP A 105 5.42 7.80 5.73
C ASP A 105 4.23 6.96 5.25
N ILE A 106 4.52 5.75 4.75
CA ILE A 106 3.50 4.79 4.28
C ILE A 106 2.48 4.45 5.38
N LYS A 107 2.87 4.57 6.65
CA LYS A 107 2.01 4.30 7.81
C LYS A 107 0.91 5.35 8.00
N SER A 108 1.10 6.59 7.53
CA SER A 108 0.09 7.65 7.64
C SER A 108 -0.92 7.64 6.49
N GLY A 109 -0.73 6.79 5.47
CA GLY A 109 -1.68 6.62 4.37
C GLY A 109 -1.70 7.80 3.41
N TYR A 110 -2.91 8.22 2.99
CA TYR A 110 -3.11 9.28 2.01
C TYR A 110 -4.30 10.17 2.36
N ARG A 111 -4.34 11.36 1.76
CA ARG A 111 -5.43 12.32 1.85
C ARG A 111 -6.00 12.61 0.47
N ILE A 112 -7.32 12.50 0.33
CA ILE A 112 -8.04 12.94 -0.86
C ILE A 112 -8.61 14.34 -0.59
N LYS A 113 -8.38 15.28 -1.50
CA LYS A 113 -8.93 16.63 -1.47
C LYS A 113 -9.85 16.83 -2.68
N PHE A 114 -10.99 17.46 -2.45
CA PHE A 114 -12.00 17.84 -3.43
C PHE A 114 -12.16 19.37 -3.41
#